data_AF-A0A6N9SHY2-F1
#
_entry.id   AF-A0A6N9SHY2-F1
#
_cell.length_a   1.000
_cell.length_b   1.000
_cell.length_c   1.000
_cell.angle_alpha   90.00
_cell.angle_beta   90.00
_cell.angle_gamma   90.00
#
_symmetry.space_group_name_H-M   'P 1'
#
loop_
_entity.id
_entity.type
_entity.pdbx_description
1 polymer ?
#
loop_
_entity_poly.entity_id
_entity_poly.type
_entity_poly.pdbx_seq_one_letter_code
_entity_poly.pdbx_strand_id
1 'polypeptide(L)'
;MHEKNIALLCDEADRLLQLNINLLRQMVEEPDVLSDSKNENRLLFDKQKALKRIEELEGEQIKTARREMVLAVVGTMKAGKSTTINAIVGQEILPNRNRPMTSVPTLIRHVPGKTEPVLHLEHIQPVRNLLITLQEKLATPAGQQVAQTLQQTGDTRELLDILTDDGWLKNEYHGEEEIFTGLASLNDLVRLAAAMETEFPFDEYAEVQKLPVIDVEFSHLV
;
A
#
# COMPACT_ATOMS: atom_id res chain seq x y z
N MET A 1 -19.26 -31.64 2.84
CA MET A 1 -20.49 -30.98 3.35
C MET A 1 -20.20 -29.56 3.86
N HIS A 2 -19.06 -29.31 4.53
CA HIS A 2 -18.71 -27.98 5.04
C HIS A 2 -18.28 -26.95 3.99
N GLU A 3 -17.51 -27.33 2.95
CA GLU A 3 -17.12 -26.39 1.88
C GLU A 3 -18.30 -25.77 1.15
N LYS A 4 -19.35 -26.56 0.92
CA LYS A 4 -20.58 -26.10 0.26
C LYS A 4 -21.33 -25.09 1.11
N ASN A 5 -21.33 -25.26 2.44
CA ASN A 5 -21.93 -24.31 3.37
C ASN A 5 -21.11 -23.03 3.50
N ILE A 6 -19.77 -23.14 3.50
CA ILE A 6 -18.88 -21.97 3.51
C ILE A 6 -19.07 -21.15 2.24
N ALA A 7 -19.16 -21.81 1.07
CA ALA A 7 -19.41 -21.12 -0.19
C ALA A 7 -20.75 -20.37 -0.18
N LEU A 8 -21.83 -21.02 0.26
CA LEU A 8 -23.14 -20.38 0.39
C LEU A 8 -23.12 -19.17 1.34
N LEU A 9 -22.37 -19.24 2.45
CA LEU A 9 -22.22 -18.12 3.37
C LEU A 9 -21.44 -16.96 2.75
N CYS A 10 -20.38 -17.25 1.98
CA CYS A 10 -19.65 -16.22 1.24
C CYS A 10 -20.53 -15.55 0.19
N ASP A 11 -21.32 -16.32 -0.56
CA ASP A 11 -22.21 -15.79 -1.60
C ASP A 11 -23.30 -14.89 -1.00
N GLU A 12 -23.86 -15.28 0.14
CA GLU A 12 -24.86 -14.44 0.84
C GLU A 12 -24.20 -13.19 1.46
N ALA A 13 -22.98 -13.30 1.99
CA ALA A 13 -22.23 -12.14 2.47
C ALA A 13 -21.92 -11.14 1.35
N ASP A 14 -21.49 -11.63 0.18
CA ASP A 14 -21.26 -10.80 -1.01
C ASP A 14 -22.55 -10.09 -1.46
N ARG A 15 -23.67 -10.83 -1.50
CA ARG A 15 -24.99 -10.26 -1.82
C ARG A 15 -25.38 -9.14 -0.84
N LEU A 16 -25.18 -9.33 0.46
CA LEU A 16 -25.49 -8.33 1.48
C LEU A 16 -24.59 -7.09 1.36
N LEU A 17 -23.31 -7.27 1.04
CA LEU A 17 -22.38 -6.17 0.79
C LEU A 17 -22.82 -5.36 -0.44
N GLN A 18 -23.14 -6.02 -1.55
CA GLN A 18 -23.65 -5.36 -2.76
C GLN A 18 -24.93 -4.57 -2.49
N LEU A 19 -25.87 -5.13 -1.73
CA LEU A 19 -27.11 -4.45 -1.37
C LEU A 19 -26.83 -3.18 -0.55
N ASN A 20 -25.93 -3.25 0.44
CA ASN A 20 -25.55 -2.09 1.25
C ASN A 20 -24.86 -1.00 0.43
N ILE A 21 -23.92 -1.39 -0.45
CA ILE A 21 -23.23 -0.45 -1.36
C ILE A 21 -24.25 0.27 -2.25
N ASN A 22 -25.17 -0.47 -2.85
CA ASN A 22 -26.19 0.10 -3.73
C ASN A 22 -27.12 1.08 -2.99
N LEU A 23 -27.55 0.72 -1.77
CA LEU A 23 -28.37 1.61 -0.94
C LEU A 23 -27.62 2.89 -0.57
N LEU A 24 -26.34 2.79 -0.18
CA LEU A 24 -25.53 3.97 0.13
C LEU A 24 -25.33 4.86 -1.10
N ARG A 25 -25.08 4.28 -2.27
CA ARG A 25 -24.97 5.04 -3.53
C ARG A 25 -26.27 5.78 -3.85
N GLN A 26 -27.41 5.11 -3.71
CA GLN A 26 -28.72 5.76 -3.88
C GLN A 26 -28.92 6.93 -2.90
N MET A 27 -28.56 6.76 -1.63
CA MET A 27 -28.65 7.84 -0.62
C MET A 27 -27.71 9.03 -0.93
N VAL A 28 -26.58 8.77 -1.58
CA VAL A 28 -25.61 9.80 -1.99
C VAL A 28 -26.08 10.58 -3.23
N GLU A 29 -26.78 9.89 -4.14
CA GLU A 29 -27.31 10.45 -5.40
C GLU A 29 -28.63 11.21 -5.20
N GLU A 30 -29.48 10.75 -4.28
CA GLU A 30 -30.79 11.37 -4.01
C GLU A 30 -30.64 12.74 -3.34
N PRO A 31 -31.23 13.81 -3.91
CA PRO A 31 -31.21 15.14 -3.32
C PRO A 31 -31.87 15.15 -1.94
N ASP A 32 -31.31 15.91 -0.99
CA ASP A 32 -31.88 16.16 0.34
C ASP A 32 -31.91 14.95 1.31
N VAL A 33 -31.37 13.79 0.89
CA VAL A 33 -31.24 12.59 1.76
C VAL A 33 -29.99 12.67 2.65
N LEU A 34 -28.86 13.10 2.09
CA LEU A 34 -27.61 13.33 2.83
C LEU A 34 -27.20 14.79 2.72
N SER A 35 -26.91 15.42 3.85
CA SER A 35 -26.43 16.80 3.90
C SER A 35 -24.97 16.89 3.45
N ASP A 36 -24.66 17.89 2.62
CA ASP A 36 -23.28 18.34 2.43
C ASP A 36 -22.80 19.01 3.72
N SER A 37 -21.56 18.71 4.13
CA SER A 37 -20.96 18.92 5.46
C SER A 37 -20.81 20.38 5.94
N LYS A 38 -21.65 21.31 5.48
CA LYS A 38 -21.55 22.76 5.75
C LYS A 38 -22.33 23.26 6.97
N ASN A 39 -23.18 22.44 7.61
CA ASN A 39 -23.95 22.88 8.77
C ASN A 39 -23.32 22.38 10.08
N GLU A 40 -23.08 23.33 11.00
CA GLU A 40 -22.45 23.16 12.33
C GLU A 40 -23.18 22.20 13.29
N ASN A 41 -24.34 21.66 12.90
CA ASN A 41 -24.96 20.55 13.59
C ASN A 41 -24.42 19.24 13.02
N ARG A 42 -23.53 18.58 13.78
CA ARG A 42 -23.00 17.23 13.55
C ARG A 42 -24.13 16.23 13.26
N LEU A 43 -24.57 16.15 12.02
CA LEU A 43 -25.28 14.98 11.53
C LEU A 43 -24.29 13.82 11.59
N LEU A 44 -24.69 12.73 12.26
CA LEU A 44 -23.83 11.57 12.47
C LEU A 44 -23.42 10.92 11.13
N PHE A 45 -24.24 11.11 10.08
CA PHE A 45 -24.07 10.56 8.75
C PHE A 45 -24.20 11.66 7.69
N ASP A 46 -23.17 11.87 6.89
CA ASP A 46 -23.08 12.89 5.84
C ASP A 46 -22.58 12.27 4.53
N LYS A 47 -22.62 13.04 3.44
CA LYS A 47 -22.24 12.54 2.11
C LYS A 47 -20.79 12.04 2.04
N GLN A 48 -19.85 12.70 2.73
CA GLN A 48 -18.44 12.30 2.74
C GLN A 48 -18.23 10.97 3.49
N LYS A 49 -18.89 10.79 4.63
CA LYS A 49 -18.85 9.52 5.37
C LYS A 49 -19.51 8.39 4.60
N ALA A 50 -20.61 8.66 3.90
CA ALA A 50 -21.26 7.66 3.06
C ALA A 50 -20.34 7.19 1.92
N LEU A 51 -19.63 8.13 1.26
CA LEU A 51 -18.63 7.81 0.24
C LEU A 51 -17.47 6.98 0.81
N LYS A 52 -16.90 7.40 1.95
CA LYS A 52 -15.87 6.62 2.64
C LYS A 52 -16.37 5.22 3.03
N ARG A 53 -17.62 5.10 3.46
CA ARG A 53 -18.20 3.80 3.83
C ARG A 53 -18.43 2.90 2.62
N ILE A 54 -18.78 3.46 1.47
CA ILE A 54 -18.86 2.72 0.19
C ILE A 54 -17.48 2.14 -0.15
N GLU A 55 -16.43 2.96 -0.09
CA GLU A 55 -15.05 2.52 -0.32
C GLU A 55 -14.65 1.38 0.63
N GLU A 56 -14.93 1.51 1.93
CA GLU A 56 -14.69 0.44 2.91
C GLU A 56 -15.45 -0.88 2.59
N LEU A 57 -16.70 -0.79 2.12
CA LEU A 57 -17.52 -1.96 1.80
C LEU A 57 -17.09 -2.65 0.51
N GLU A 58 -16.70 -1.89 -0.51
CA GLU A 58 -16.02 -2.41 -1.72
C GLU A 58 -14.72 -3.11 -1.33
N GLY A 59 -14.02 -2.54 -0.34
CA GLY A 59 -12.98 -3.15 0.49
C GLY A 59 -13.26 -4.59 0.91
N GLU A 60 -14.35 -4.78 1.65
CA GLU A 60 -14.77 -6.07 2.22
C GLU A 60 -15.31 -7.06 1.18
N GLN A 61 -15.91 -6.56 0.11
CA GLN A 61 -16.45 -7.38 -0.97
C GLN A 61 -15.35 -8.19 -1.65
N ILE A 62 -14.25 -7.54 -2.00
CA ILE A 62 -13.09 -8.17 -2.62
C ILE A 62 -12.46 -9.22 -1.68
N LYS A 63 -12.38 -8.94 -0.37
CA LYS A 63 -11.86 -9.90 0.63
C LYS A 63 -12.72 -11.16 0.70
N THR A 64 -14.04 -10.99 0.73
CA THR A 64 -15.02 -12.09 0.78
C THR A 64 -14.95 -12.95 -0.47
N ALA A 65 -14.82 -12.32 -1.65
CA ALA A 65 -14.73 -13.01 -2.93
C ALA A 65 -13.43 -13.82 -3.08
N ARG A 66 -12.29 -13.24 -2.67
CA ARG A 66 -10.97 -13.88 -2.82
C ARG A 66 -10.66 -14.92 -1.75
N ARG A 67 -11.38 -14.93 -0.63
CA ARG A 67 -11.18 -15.84 0.53
C ARG A 67 -9.73 -15.86 1.02
N GLU A 68 -9.09 -14.70 0.98
CA GLU A 68 -7.69 -14.54 1.39
C GLU A 68 -7.59 -14.54 2.92
N MET A 69 -6.68 -15.34 3.47
CA MET A 69 -6.24 -15.20 4.86
C MET A 69 -5.11 -14.17 4.91
N VAL A 70 -5.33 -13.04 5.58
CA VAL A 70 -4.29 -12.03 5.80
C VAL A 70 -3.62 -12.27 7.14
N LEU A 71 -2.34 -12.64 7.13
CA LEU A 71 -1.52 -12.77 8.33
C LEU A 71 -0.66 -11.51 8.52
N ALA A 72 -0.94 -10.73 9.57
CA ALA A 72 -0.11 -9.57 9.91
C ALA A 72 1.07 -9.98 10.79
N VAL A 73 2.30 -9.74 10.31
CA VAL A 73 3.54 -9.99 11.06
C VAL A 73 4.07 -8.67 11.63
N VAL A 74 3.90 -8.45 12.94
CA VAL A 74 4.29 -7.22 13.63
C VAL A 74 5.46 -7.47 14.57
N GLY A 75 6.36 -6.50 14.71
CA GLY A 75 7.49 -6.59 15.62
C GLY A 75 8.49 -5.45 15.40
N THR A 76 9.38 -5.25 16.36
CA THR A 76 10.42 -4.21 16.29
C THR A 76 11.39 -4.46 15.14
N MET A 77 12.12 -3.42 14.76
CA MET A 77 13.15 -3.52 13.73
C MET A 77 14.19 -4.58 14.10
N LYS A 78 14.68 -5.34 13.11
CA LYS A 78 15.67 -6.43 13.29
C LYS A 78 15.21 -7.63 14.14
N ALA A 79 13.91 -7.76 14.42
CA ALA A 79 13.35 -8.95 15.08
C ALA A 79 13.25 -10.21 14.19
N GLY A 80 13.79 -10.18 12.96
CA GLY A 80 13.76 -11.32 12.04
C GLY A 80 12.48 -11.47 11.21
N LYS A 81 11.58 -10.48 11.18
CA LYS A 81 10.29 -10.54 10.46
C LYS A 81 10.44 -10.90 8.98
N SER A 82 11.26 -10.16 8.23
CA SER A 82 11.51 -10.42 6.81
C SER A 82 12.13 -11.80 6.59
N THR A 83 12.98 -12.25 7.51
CA THR A 83 13.56 -13.60 7.49
C THR A 83 12.49 -14.69 7.71
N THR A 84 11.59 -14.49 8.67
CA THR A 84 10.46 -15.42 8.90
C THR A 84 9.54 -15.48 7.68
N ILE A 85 9.23 -14.34 7.07
CA ILE A 85 8.40 -14.27 5.87
C ILE A 85 9.09 -14.98 4.69
N ASN A 86 10.36 -14.69 4.43
CA ASN A 86 11.13 -15.35 3.37
C ASN A 86 11.18 -16.88 3.60
N ALA A 87 11.24 -17.34 4.85
CA ALA A 87 11.18 -18.77 5.17
C ALA A 87 9.79 -19.39 4.94
N ILE A 88 8.69 -18.67 5.20
CA ILE A 88 7.32 -19.13 4.91
C ILE A 88 7.09 -19.24 3.39
N VAL A 89 7.56 -18.24 2.65
CA VAL A 89 7.47 -18.19 1.19
C VAL A 89 8.42 -19.22 0.55
N GLY A 90 9.60 -19.38 1.15
CA GLY A 90 10.71 -20.23 0.70
C GLY A 90 11.62 -19.58 -0.34
N GLN A 91 11.49 -18.26 -0.56
CA GLN A 91 12.31 -17.46 -1.47
C GLN A 91 12.72 -16.14 -0.78
N GLU A 92 13.85 -15.55 -1.16
CA GLU A 92 14.37 -14.30 -0.57
C GLU A 92 13.72 -13.05 -1.19
N ILE A 93 12.39 -12.94 -1.09
CA ILE A 93 11.62 -11.86 -1.75
C ILE A 93 11.64 -10.52 -1.02
N LEU A 94 11.83 -10.50 0.30
CA LEU A 94 11.92 -9.26 1.07
C LEU A 94 13.37 -8.89 1.34
N PRO A 95 13.73 -7.60 1.18
CA PRO A 95 15.09 -7.14 1.38
C PRO A 95 15.54 -7.30 2.84
N ASN A 96 16.69 -7.96 3.04
CA ASN A 96 17.32 -8.14 4.35
C ASN A 96 18.64 -7.34 4.44
N ARG A 97 18.57 -6.03 4.71
CA ARG A 97 19.77 -5.24 5.11
C ARG A 97 19.62 -4.75 6.55
N ASN A 98 20.74 -4.32 7.13
CA ASN A 98 20.86 -3.73 8.47
C ASN A 98 20.12 -2.39 8.69
N ARG A 99 19.29 -1.92 7.74
CA ARG A 99 18.57 -0.63 7.75
C ARG A 99 17.04 -0.81 7.75
N PRO A 100 16.26 0.22 8.12
CA PRO A 100 14.80 0.22 8.00
C PRO A 100 14.25 -0.11 6.61
N MET A 101 13.83 -1.35 6.39
CA MET A 101 13.48 -1.88 5.07
C MET A 101 11.97 -1.94 4.79
N THR A 102 11.12 -1.47 5.69
CA THR A 102 9.66 -1.58 5.54
C THR A 102 8.97 -0.38 6.16
N SER A 103 8.83 0.67 5.35
CA SER A 103 8.12 1.89 5.68
C SER A 103 6.69 1.84 5.13
N VAL A 104 6.52 1.23 3.95
CA VAL A 104 5.20 0.93 3.37
C VAL A 104 4.87 -0.54 3.60
N PRO A 105 3.74 -0.88 4.26
CA PRO A 105 3.30 -2.26 4.40
C PRO A 105 3.18 -2.93 3.03
N THR A 106 3.74 -4.12 2.86
CA THR A 106 3.70 -4.88 1.59
C THR A 106 2.96 -6.20 1.83
N LEU A 107 1.95 -6.49 1.01
CA LEU A 107 1.23 -7.75 1.05
C LEU A 107 2.00 -8.80 0.24
N ILE A 108 2.08 -10.03 0.73
CA ILE A 108 2.63 -11.14 -0.03
C ILE A 108 1.51 -12.15 -0.26
N ARG A 109 1.21 -12.41 -1.52
CA ARG A 109 0.11 -13.24 -1.96
C ARG A 109 0.63 -14.52 -2.59
N HIS A 110 0.10 -15.64 -2.11
CA HIS A 110 0.33 -16.94 -2.72
C HIS A 110 -0.41 -17.04 -4.07
N VAL A 111 0.31 -17.33 -5.15
CA VAL A 111 -0.27 -17.61 -6.47
C VAL A 111 0.29 -18.94 -6.99
N PRO A 112 -0.52 -20.02 -7.07
CA PRO A 112 -0.07 -21.32 -7.56
C PRO A 112 0.55 -21.24 -8.96
N GLY A 113 1.70 -21.87 -9.15
CA GLY A 113 2.45 -21.88 -10.42
C GLY A 113 3.20 -20.59 -10.77
N LYS A 114 3.19 -19.55 -9.91
CA LYS A 114 3.95 -18.32 -10.10
C LYS A 114 5.33 -18.43 -9.44
N THR A 115 6.24 -19.11 -10.12
CA THR A 115 7.62 -19.37 -9.62
C THR A 115 8.49 -18.12 -9.61
N GLU A 116 8.26 -17.20 -10.54
CA GLU A 116 8.93 -15.90 -10.56
C GLU A 116 8.06 -14.87 -9.81
N PRO A 117 8.59 -14.23 -8.75
CA PRO A 117 7.82 -13.28 -7.97
C PRO A 117 7.58 -12.00 -8.78
N VAL A 118 6.41 -11.39 -8.61
CA VAL A 118 6.08 -10.10 -9.22
C VAL A 118 5.52 -9.16 -8.17
N LEU A 119 6.11 -7.98 -8.03
CA LEU A 119 5.58 -6.89 -7.21
C LEU A 119 4.67 -6.01 -8.07
N HIS A 120 3.44 -5.84 -7.63
CA HIS A 120 2.43 -4.95 -8.19
C HIS A 120 2.30 -3.71 -7.31
N LEU A 121 2.53 -2.54 -7.90
CA LEU A 121 2.36 -1.22 -7.28
C LEU A 121 1.24 -0.46 -8.00
N GLU A 122 -0.01 -0.91 -7.82
CA GLU A 122 -1.17 -0.35 -8.53
C GLU A 122 -1.47 1.09 -8.12
N HIS A 123 -1.29 1.42 -6.83
CA HIS A 123 -1.55 2.74 -6.29
C HIS A 123 -0.30 3.64 -6.31
N ILE A 124 0.20 3.91 -7.53
CA ILE A 124 1.46 4.63 -7.77
C ILE A 124 1.33 6.15 -7.68
N GLN A 125 0.12 6.69 -7.84
CA GLN A 125 -0.12 8.13 -7.98
C GLN A 125 0.30 8.95 -6.74
N PRO A 126 0.06 8.52 -5.49
CA PRO A 126 0.56 9.25 -4.32
C PRO A 126 2.08 9.30 -4.27
N VAL A 127 2.77 8.21 -4.64
CA VAL A 127 4.24 8.17 -4.74
C VAL A 127 4.74 9.18 -5.76
N ARG A 128 4.10 9.23 -6.95
CA ARG A 128 4.46 10.16 -8.01
C ARG A 128 4.25 11.61 -7.60
N ASN A 129 3.13 11.92 -6.95
CA ASN A 129 2.82 13.26 -6.46
C ASN A 129 3.85 13.72 -5.41
N LEU A 130 4.23 12.81 -4.50
CA LEU A 130 5.27 13.06 -3.52
C LEU A 130 6.62 13.33 -4.20
N LEU A 131 6.99 12.52 -5.19
CA LEU A 131 8.24 12.67 -5.94
C LEU A 131 8.33 14.06 -6.61
N ILE A 132 7.25 14.51 -7.26
CA ILE A 132 7.16 15.86 -7.84
C ILE A 132 7.33 16.93 -6.75
N THR A 133 6.62 16.79 -5.63
CA THR A 133 6.68 17.75 -4.51
C THR A 133 8.10 17.86 -3.94
N LEU A 134 8.81 16.74 -3.83
CA LEU A 134 10.19 16.72 -3.35
C LEU A 134 11.16 17.33 -4.37
N GLN A 135 10.99 17.04 -5.66
CA GLN A 135 11.77 17.66 -6.74
C GLN A 135 11.60 19.19 -6.74
N GLU A 136 10.38 19.70 -6.60
CA GLU A 136 10.10 21.14 -6.49
C GLU A 136 10.77 21.76 -5.25
N LYS A 137 10.69 21.09 -4.10
CA LYS A 137 11.38 21.55 -2.88
C LYS A 137 12.89 21.57 -3.06
N LEU A 138 13.49 20.59 -3.74
CA LEU A 138 14.92 20.53 -4.03
C LEU A 138 15.40 21.64 -4.97
N ALA A 139 14.52 22.16 -5.83
CA ALA A 139 14.85 23.31 -6.66
C ALA A 139 14.99 24.61 -5.85
N THR A 140 14.48 24.66 -4.61
CA THR A 140 14.56 25.85 -3.75
C THR A 140 15.94 25.97 -3.06
N PRO A 141 16.40 27.18 -2.70
CA PRO A 141 17.66 27.36 -1.95
C PRO A 141 17.68 26.62 -0.60
N ALA A 142 16.53 26.51 0.06
CA ALA A 142 16.39 25.75 1.31
C ALA A 142 16.53 24.24 1.07
N GLY A 143 15.90 23.70 0.02
CA GLY A 143 16.04 22.29 -0.36
C GLY A 143 17.46 21.93 -0.80
N GLN A 144 18.17 22.85 -1.47
CA GLN A 144 19.58 22.67 -1.83
C GLN A 144 20.50 22.60 -0.59
N GLN A 145 20.23 23.38 0.46
CA GLN A 145 20.96 23.27 1.72
C GLN A 145 20.72 21.92 2.40
N VAL A 146 19.45 21.47 2.45
CA VAL A 146 19.11 20.14 2.98
C VAL A 146 19.81 19.04 2.18
N ALA A 147 19.79 19.11 0.85
CA ALA A 147 20.50 18.16 -0.02
C ALA A 147 22.02 18.15 0.24
N GLN A 148 22.64 19.31 0.46
CA GLN A 148 24.07 19.41 0.79
C GLN A 148 24.39 18.82 2.17
N THR A 149 23.55 19.06 3.19
CA THR A 149 23.69 18.45 4.51
C THR A 149 23.53 16.93 4.44
N LEU A 150 22.57 16.45 3.65
CA LEU A 150 22.33 15.03 3.42
C LEU A 150 23.50 14.38 2.65
N GLN A 151 24.14 15.06 1.70
CA GLN A 151 25.32 14.53 1.01
C GLN A 151 26.53 14.32 1.95
N GLN A 152 26.62 15.07 3.04
CA GLN A 152 27.72 14.96 4.01
C GLN A 152 27.55 13.77 4.98
N THR A 153 26.33 13.29 5.20
CA THR A 153 26.05 12.14 6.08
C THR A 153 26.34 10.78 5.42
N GLY A 154 26.90 10.76 4.20
CA GLY A 154 27.47 9.58 3.52
C GLY A 154 26.46 8.56 2.98
N ASP A 155 25.27 8.48 3.58
CA ASP A 155 24.24 7.48 3.26
C ASP A 155 23.23 7.90 2.19
N THR A 156 23.36 9.13 1.69
CA THR A 156 22.24 9.86 1.09
C THR A 156 22.48 10.29 -0.35
N ARG A 157 23.64 9.97 -0.92
CA ARG A 157 23.96 10.28 -2.32
C ARG A 157 23.06 9.49 -3.26
N GLU A 158 22.86 8.21 -2.96
CA GLU A 158 21.92 7.32 -3.67
C GLU A 158 20.45 7.78 -3.51
N LEU A 159 20.09 8.47 -2.41
CA LEU A 159 18.73 8.99 -2.19
C LEU A 159 18.39 10.20 -3.09
N LEU A 160 19.39 10.91 -3.60
CA LEU A 160 19.14 12.00 -4.55
C LEU A 160 19.01 11.47 -5.98
N ASP A 161 19.65 10.33 -6.28
CA ASP A 161 19.59 9.71 -7.59
C ASP A 161 18.16 9.25 -7.95
N ILE A 162 17.38 8.78 -6.95
CA ILE A 162 15.97 8.38 -7.11
C ILE A 162 15.02 9.55 -7.44
N LEU A 163 15.47 10.79 -7.26
CA LEU A 163 14.70 11.99 -7.61
C LEU A 163 15.07 12.53 -8.98
N THR A 164 16.26 12.23 -9.48
CA THR A 164 16.71 12.63 -10.81
C THR A 164 16.24 11.71 -11.90
N ASP A 165 16.02 10.42 -11.59
CA ASP A 165 15.50 9.43 -12.52
C ASP A 165 14.26 8.77 -11.91
N ASP A 166 13.10 8.94 -12.55
CA ASP A 166 11.85 8.29 -12.16
C ASP A 166 11.67 6.89 -12.79
N GLY A 167 12.64 6.42 -13.56
CA GLY A 167 12.63 5.12 -14.23
C GLY A 167 12.55 3.91 -13.29
N TRP A 168 12.86 4.10 -12.00
CA TRP A 168 12.66 3.07 -10.98
C TRP A 168 11.18 2.89 -10.60
N LEU A 169 10.33 3.90 -10.82
CA LEU A 169 8.93 3.90 -10.38
C LEU A 169 8.04 3.22 -11.45
N LYS A 170 7.87 1.90 -11.31
CA LYS A 170 7.12 1.05 -12.22
C LYS A 170 5.83 0.55 -11.55
N ASN A 171 4.83 0.21 -12.36
CA ASN A 171 3.63 -0.49 -11.86
C ASN A 171 3.92 -1.95 -11.51
N GLU A 172 4.92 -2.56 -12.15
CA GLU A 172 5.30 -3.96 -11.95
C GLU A 172 6.82 -4.12 -11.91
N TYR A 173 7.29 -5.01 -11.04
CA TYR A 173 8.68 -5.41 -10.91
C TYR A 173 8.77 -6.93 -10.96
N HIS A 174 9.63 -7.47 -11.81
CA HIS A 174 9.69 -8.91 -12.10
C HIS A 174 10.99 -9.50 -11.56
N GLY A 175 10.87 -10.56 -10.76
CA GLY A 175 12.00 -11.22 -10.13
C GLY A 175 12.53 -10.53 -8.87
N GLU A 176 13.36 -11.23 -8.09
CA GLU A 176 13.82 -10.80 -6.78
C GLU A 176 14.63 -9.48 -6.83
N GLU A 177 15.49 -9.31 -7.83
CA GLU A 177 16.36 -8.13 -7.96
C GLU A 177 15.57 -6.84 -8.25
N GLU A 178 14.57 -6.90 -9.15
CA GLU A 178 13.75 -5.73 -9.45
C GLU A 178 12.84 -5.37 -8.27
N ILE A 179 12.25 -6.37 -7.61
CA ILE A 179 11.42 -6.18 -6.41
C ILE A 179 12.24 -5.54 -5.30
N PHE A 180 13.46 -6.04 -5.07
CA PHE A 180 14.38 -5.48 -4.08
C PHE A 180 14.66 -4.01 -4.38
N THR A 181 15.00 -3.70 -5.63
CA THR A 181 15.26 -2.33 -6.08
C THR A 181 14.03 -1.43 -5.86
N GLY A 182 12.85 -1.87 -6.30
CA GLY A 182 11.61 -1.10 -6.15
C GLY A 182 11.24 -0.80 -4.70
N LEU A 183 11.29 -1.82 -3.82
CA LEU A 183 11.01 -1.64 -2.40
C LEU A 183 12.09 -0.79 -1.70
N ALA A 184 13.36 -0.95 -2.07
CA ALA A 184 14.44 -0.13 -1.53
C ALA A 184 14.22 1.35 -1.87
N SER A 185 13.97 1.66 -3.15
CA SER A 185 13.68 3.02 -3.61
C SER A 185 12.43 3.62 -2.96
N LEU A 186 11.37 2.83 -2.75
CA LEU A 186 10.17 3.30 -2.05
C LEU A 186 10.45 3.67 -0.59
N ASN A 187 11.22 2.85 0.13
CA ASN A 187 11.62 3.16 1.50
C ASN A 187 12.52 4.40 1.58
N ASP A 188 13.42 4.51 0.61
CA ASP A 188 14.35 5.61 0.48
C ASP A 188 13.62 6.94 0.22
N LEU A 189 12.56 6.91 -0.59
CA LEU A 189 11.64 8.04 -0.77
C LEU A 189 10.97 8.47 0.54
N VAL A 190 10.47 7.52 1.35
CA VAL A 190 9.85 7.84 2.65
C VAL A 190 10.84 8.54 3.58
N ARG A 191 12.09 8.06 3.62
CA ARG A 191 13.14 8.67 4.45
C ARG A 191 13.50 10.07 3.98
N LEU A 192 13.60 10.25 2.67
CA LEU A 192 13.87 11.54 2.07
C LEU A 192 12.74 12.54 2.37
N ALA A 193 11.49 12.11 2.25
CA ALA A 193 10.33 12.93 2.60
C ALA A 193 10.42 13.41 4.05
N ALA A 194 10.72 12.50 4.99
CA ALA A 194 10.93 12.84 6.39
C ALA A 194 12.09 13.82 6.60
N ALA A 195 13.21 13.66 5.88
CA ALA A 195 14.36 14.56 5.95
C ALA A 195 14.08 15.96 5.39
N MET A 196 13.14 16.08 4.44
CA MET A 196 12.72 17.34 3.81
C MET A 196 11.45 17.93 4.44
N GLU A 197 11.08 17.49 5.64
CA GLU A 197 9.88 17.92 6.37
C GLU A 197 8.62 17.84 5.49
N THR A 198 8.49 16.74 4.76
CA THR A 198 7.33 16.43 3.91
C THR A 198 6.73 15.12 4.38
N GLU A 199 5.42 15.10 4.58
CA GLU A 199 4.73 13.91 5.05
C GLU A 199 4.52 12.93 3.88
N PHE A 200 4.80 11.64 4.13
CA PHE A 200 4.43 10.58 3.19
C PHE A 200 2.92 10.31 3.32
N PRO A 201 2.16 10.14 2.22
CA PRO A 201 0.71 9.99 2.25
C PRO A 201 0.30 8.59 2.73
N PHE A 202 0.54 8.26 4.00
CA PHE A 202 0.21 6.94 4.57
C PHE A 202 -1.28 6.63 4.56
N ASP A 203 -2.13 7.66 4.65
CA ASP A 203 -3.59 7.50 4.61
C ASP A 203 -4.09 6.92 3.27
N GLU A 204 -3.41 7.23 2.17
CA GLU A 204 -3.70 6.67 0.83
C GLU A 204 -3.40 5.16 0.75
N TYR A 205 -2.65 4.62 1.72
CA TYR A 205 -2.29 3.20 1.83
C TYR A 205 -2.96 2.50 3.03
N ALA A 206 -4.01 3.10 3.61
CA ALA A 206 -4.71 2.51 4.75
C ALA A 206 -5.48 1.23 4.40
N GLU A 207 -5.91 1.09 3.14
CA GLU A 207 -6.65 -0.08 2.66
C GLU A 207 -5.71 -1.13 2.08
N VAL A 208 -5.94 -2.40 2.46
CA VAL A 208 -5.15 -3.56 2.01
C VAL A 208 -5.04 -3.66 0.49
N GLN A 209 -6.06 -3.21 -0.23
CA GLN A 209 -6.11 -3.24 -1.69
C GLN A 209 -5.19 -2.21 -2.36
N LYS A 210 -4.85 -1.14 -1.63
CA LYS A 210 -3.96 -0.07 -2.11
C LYS A 210 -2.50 -0.35 -1.77
N LEU A 211 -2.23 -1.37 -0.95
CA LEU A 211 -0.87 -1.78 -0.59
C LEU A 211 -0.13 -2.38 -1.79
N PRO A 212 1.20 -2.21 -1.88
CA PRO A 212 2.03 -2.99 -2.78
C PRO A 212 1.84 -4.49 -2.52
N VAL A 213 1.74 -5.30 -3.59
CA VAL A 213 1.49 -6.74 -3.50
C VAL A 213 2.57 -7.53 -4.22
N ILE A 214 3.22 -8.46 -3.53
CA ILE A 214 4.13 -9.44 -4.15
C ILE A 214 3.35 -10.73 -4.38
N ASP A 215 3.14 -11.10 -5.63
CA ASP A 215 2.58 -12.38 -6.03
C ASP A 215 3.72 -13.40 -6.23
N VAL A 216 3.66 -14.53 -5.53
CA VAL A 216 4.67 -15.60 -5.63
C VAL A 216 4.08 -16.94 -5.17
N GLU A 217 4.56 -18.06 -5.71
CA GLU A 217 4.25 -19.39 -5.20
C GLU A 217 5.00 -19.65 -3.88
N PHE A 218 4.29 -20.19 -2.88
CA PHE A 218 4.89 -20.51 -1.59
C PHE A 218 5.30 -21.97 -1.65
N SER A 219 6.60 -22.24 -1.56
CA SER A 219 7.15 -23.58 -1.82
C SER A 219 6.76 -24.62 -0.77
N HIS A 220 6.24 -24.19 0.37
CA HIS A 220 5.84 -25.04 1.50
C HIS A 220 4.32 -25.20 1.70
N LEU A 221 3.49 -24.60 0.83
CA LEU A 221 2.01 -24.67 0.92
C LEU A 221 1.38 -25.64 -0.11
N VAL A 222 2.09 -26.72 -0.47
CA VAL A 222 1.60 -27.77 -1.38
C VAL A 222 0.54 -28.64 -0.71
#